data_AF-A0A5E4XH54-F1
#
_entry.id   AF-A0A5E4XH54-F1
#
_cell.length_a   1.000
_cell.length_b   1.000
_cell.length_c   1.000
_cell.angle_alpha   90.00
_cell.angle_beta   90.00
_cell.angle_gamma   90.00
#
_symmetry.space_group_name_H-M   'P 1'
#
loop_
_entity.id
_entity.type
_entity.pdbx_description
1 polymer ?
#
loop_
_entity_poly.entity_id
_entity_poly.type
_entity_poly.pdbx_seq_one_letter_code
_entity_poly.pdbx_strand_id
1 'polypeptide(L)'
;MKDKRDRKTAEIADARVLPTPTRQPYMSAEWFKDLQAVVAELGVTRTAQRMKTEKGRHVSRTNLSQFLHGLGEYRVGGRARPHLMEARYRQAFERITCPQLGESLTFAECRAHSSGPPPKHNPLRLTFWIACQGCSFKPATKGKQPHEQDSTDV
;
A
#
# COMPACT_ATOMS: atom_id res chain seq x y z
N MET A 1 -29.60 -0.34 -54.00
CA MET A 1 -28.97 -1.05 -52.87
C MET A 1 -27.60 -0.45 -52.62
N LYS A 2 -27.33 -0.10 -51.36
CA LYS A 2 -26.10 0.57 -50.88
C LYS A 2 -25.06 -0.51 -50.56
N ASP A 3 -23.96 -0.57 -51.29
CA ASP A 3 -22.77 -1.28 -50.82
C ASP A 3 -21.65 -0.25 -50.63
N LYS A 4 -21.54 0.21 -49.38
CA LYS A 4 -20.42 0.96 -48.87
C LYS A 4 -19.26 -0.02 -48.66
N ARG A 5 -18.33 -0.08 -49.60
CA ARG A 5 -16.98 -0.56 -49.32
C ARG A 5 -15.99 0.43 -49.93
N ASP A 6 -14.89 0.61 -49.21
CA ASP A 6 -13.71 1.36 -49.62
C ASP A 6 -13.80 2.88 -49.44
N ARG A 7 -13.91 3.30 -48.18
CA ARG A 7 -13.40 4.62 -47.78
C ARG A 7 -12.53 4.50 -46.53
N LYS A 8 -11.27 4.87 -46.73
CA LYS A 8 -10.38 5.56 -45.79
C LYS A 8 -9.30 4.72 -45.10
N THR A 9 -8.30 4.36 -45.90
CA THR A 9 -6.89 4.45 -45.50
C THR A 9 -6.55 5.94 -45.35
N ALA A 10 -6.55 6.47 -44.13
CA ALA A 10 -5.88 7.73 -43.78
C ALA A 10 -5.75 7.85 -42.26
N GLU A 11 -4.57 8.33 -41.84
CA GLU A 11 -4.22 8.83 -40.49
C GLU A 11 -3.79 7.81 -39.43
N ILE A 12 -2.62 7.22 -39.68
CA ILE A 12 -1.66 6.87 -38.61
C ILE A 12 -0.62 7.98 -38.58
N ALA A 13 -0.92 9.11 -37.94
CA ALA A 13 0.06 10.13 -37.58
C ALA A 13 -0.55 11.09 -36.55
N ASP A 14 -1.05 10.56 -35.43
CA ASP A 14 -1.33 11.42 -34.28
C ASP A 14 -0.20 11.29 -33.26
N ALA A 15 0.40 12.44 -33.00
CA ALA A 15 1.59 12.61 -32.20
C ALA A 15 1.40 11.98 -30.82
N ARG A 16 2.34 11.12 -30.43
CA ARG A 16 2.55 10.70 -29.04
C ARG A 16 3.06 11.90 -28.24
N VAL A 17 2.25 12.94 -28.08
CA VAL A 17 2.46 13.95 -27.04
C VAL A 17 2.18 13.22 -25.73
N LEU A 18 3.23 12.69 -25.13
CA LEU A 18 3.17 12.28 -23.74
C LEU A 18 2.72 13.53 -22.96
N PRO A 19 1.57 13.52 -22.27
CA PRO A 19 1.19 14.66 -21.46
C PRO A 19 2.31 14.89 -20.45
N THR A 20 2.87 16.11 -20.45
CA THR A 20 3.88 16.52 -19.50
C THR A 20 3.34 16.22 -18.10
N PRO A 21 4.07 15.46 -17.26
CA PRO A 21 3.58 15.10 -15.93
C PRO A 21 3.33 16.39 -15.15
N THR A 22 2.06 16.75 -15.01
CA THR A 22 1.67 17.90 -14.20
C THR A 22 2.01 17.54 -12.76
N ARG A 23 2.88 18.33 -12.13
CA ARG A 23 3.33 18.10 -10.76
C ARG A 23 2.10 18.07 -9.84
N GLN A 24 1.85 16.93 -9.22
CA GLN A 24 0.71 16.76 -8.32
C GLN A 24 1.03 17.31 -6.92
N PRO A 25 0.03 17.80 -6.15
CA PRO A 25 0.29 18.36 -4.82
C PRO A 25 0.97 17.40 -3.85
N TYR A 26 0.70 16.09 -3.95
CA TYR A 26 1.37 15.10 -3.09
C TYR A 26 2.86 14.91 -3.41
N MET A 27 3.33 15.32 -4.60
CA MET A 27 4.73 15.15 -5.02
C MET A 27 5.70 16.09 -4.29
N SER A 28 5.19 17.11 -3.59
CA SER A 28 6.01 17.97 -2.73
C SER A 28 6.09 17.49 -1.29
N ALA A 29 5.31 16.48 -0.89
CA ALA A 29 5.32 15.97 0.47
C ALA A 29 6.62 15.21 0.77
N GLU A 30 7.12 15.31 2.01
CA GLU A 30 8.38 14.64 2.42
C GLU A 30 8.33 13.13 2.21
N TRP A 31 7.23 12.48 2.59
CA TRP A 31 7.06 11.04 2.39
C TRP A 31 7.17 10.61 0.92
N PHE A 32 6.81 11.50 -0.03
CA PHE A 32 6.93 11.19 -1.45
C PHE A 32 8.39 11.24 -1.91
N LYS A 33 9.18 12.19 -1.39
CA LYS A 33 10.63 12.24 -1.62
C LYS A 33 11.31 10.99 -1.06
N ASP A 34 10.93 10.58 0.14
CA ASP A 34 11.45 9.35 0.75
C ASP A 34 11.06 8.11 -0.06
N LEU A 35 9.82 8.05 -0.57
CA LEU A 35 9.40 7.00 -1.49
C LEU A 35 10.26 7.00 -2.77
N GLN A 36 10.58 8.18 -3.33
CA GLN A 36 11.47 8.27 -4.49
C GLN A 36 12.88 7.77 -4.18
N ALA A 37 13.43 8.08 -3.01
CA ALA A 37 14.72 7.57 -2.56
C ALA A 37 14.71 6.04 -2.43
N VAL A 38 13.68 5.48 -1.81
CA VAL A 38 13.48 4.02 -1.71
C VAL A 38 13.36 3.37 -3.09
N VAL A 39 12.65 4.01 -4.02
CA VAL A 39 12.55 3.52 -5.40
C VAL A 39 13.89 3.61 -6.14
N ALA A 40 14.70 4.63 -5.89
CA ALA A 40 16.04 4.75 -6.46
C ALA A 40 16.97 3.64 -5.95
N GLU A 41 16.86 3.28 -4.67
CA GLU A 41 17.66 2.22 -4.05
C GLU A 41 17.20 0.80 -4.44
N LEU A 42 15.89 0.52 -4.31
CA LEU A 42 15.34 -0.82 -4.48
C LEU A 42 14.80 -1.09 -5.88
N GLY A 43 14.43 -0.06 -6.62
CA GLY A 43 13.72 -0.16 -7.89
C GLY A 43 12.20 -0.33 -7.73
N VAL A 44 11.44 0.15 -8.71
CA VAL A 44 9.96 0.22 -8.69
C VAL A 44 9.31 -1.14 -8.39
N THR A 45 9.82 -2.22 -8.97
CA THR A 45 9.22 -3.56 -8.80
C THR A 45 9.31 -4.04 -7.34
N ARG A 46 10.48 -3.94 -6.72
CA ARG A 46 10.68 -4.37 -5.33
C ARG A 46 9.93 -3.48 -4.35
N THR A 47 9.90 -2.17 -4.61
CA THR A 47 9.09 -1.23 -3.81
C THR A 47 7.60 -1.58 -3.87
N ALA A 48 7.07 -1.82 -5.07
CA ALA A 48 5.67 -2.18 -5.26
C ALA A 48 5.29 -3.51 -4.57
N GLN A 49 6.19 -4.50 -4.59
CA GLN A 49 6.02 -5.76 -3.87
C GLN A 49 6.01 -5.59 -2.34
N ARG A 50 6.72 -4.61 -1.78
CA ARG A 50 6.68 -4.35 -0.33
C ARG A 50 5.41 -3.62 0.11
N MET A 51 4.83 -2.81 -0.76
CA MET A 51 3.59 -2.08 -0.47
C MET A 51 2.35 -2.98 -0.60
N LYS A 52 1.65 -3.23 0.51
CA LYS A 52 0.41 -4.03 0.52
C LYS A 52 -0.84 -3.16 0.53
N THR A 53 -1.84 -3.56 -0.23
CA THR A 53 -3.20 -3.01 -0.18
C THR A 53 -3.96 -3.57 1.02
N GLU A 54 -5.10 -2.96 1.35
CA GLU A 54 -5.99 -3.42 2.42
C GLU A 54 -6.41 -4.89 2.26
N LYS A 55 -6.53 -5.37 1.01
CA LYS A 55 -6.85 -6.76 0.68
C LYS A 55 -5.64 -7.71 0.76
N GLY A 56 -4.52 -7.26 1.32
CA GLY A 56 -3.29 -8.04 1.45
C GLY A 56 -2.49 -8.23 0.16
N ARG A 57 -2.97 -7.71 -0.98
CA ARG A 57 -2.30 -7.82 -2.29
C ARG A 57 -1.27 -6.72 -2.46
N HIS A 58 -0.20 -7.00 -3.20
CA HIS A 58 0.81 -6.01 -3.55
C HIS A 58 0.27 -4.91 -4.45
N VAL A 59 0.85 -3.72 -4.36
CA VAL A 59 0.65 -2.67 -5.37
C VAL A 59 1.25 -3.15 -6.68
N SER A 60 0.56 -2.96 -7.80
CA SER A 60 1.13 -3.34 -9.11
C SER A 60 2.24 -2.37 -9.50
N ARG A 61 3.30 -2.87 -10.15
CA ARG A 61 4.41 -2.05 -10.66
C ARG A 61 3.90 -0.88 -11.51
N THR A 62 2.95 -1.15 -12.40
CA THR A 62 2.36 -0.14 -13.29
C THR A 62 1.61 0.94 -12.51
N ASN A 63 0.86 0.56 -11.46
CA ASN A 63 0.18 1.54 -10.61
C ASN A 63 1.18 2.43 -9.87
N LEU A 64 2.23 1.84 -9.28
CA LEU A 64 3.29 2.62 -8.63
C LEU A 64 3.99 3.56 -9.62
N SER A 65 4.29 3.09 -10.84
CA SER A 65 4.90 3.93 -11.88
C SER A 65 3.98 5.09 -12.30
N GLN A 66 2.70 4.82 -12.54
CA GLN A 66 1.72 5.88 -12.83
C GLN A 66 1.62 6.89 -11.70
N PHE A 67 1.65 6.43 -10.45
CA PHE A 67 1.66 7.29 -9.27
C PHE A 67 2.90 8.19 -9.19
N LEU A 68 4.10 7.63 -9.40
CA LEU A 68 5.37 8.36 -9.37
C LEU A 68 5.43 9.45 -10.45
N HIS A 69 4.79 9.22 -11.60
CA HIS A 69 4.76 10.17 -12.71
C HIS A 69 3.48 11.02 -12.77
N GLY A 70 2.53 10.86 -11.84
CA GLY A 70 1.28 11.63 -11.84
C GLY A 70 0.39 11.36 -13.05
N LEU A 71 0.44 10.13 -13.60
CA LEU A 71 -0.27 9.71 -14.79
C LEU A 71 -1.59 9.00 -14.45
N GLY A 72 -2.44 8.82 -15.47
CA GLY A 72 -3.68 8.04 -15.35
C GLY A 72 -4.69 8.68 -14.41
N GLU A 73 -5.11 7.96 -13.36
CA GLU A 73 -6.03 8.47 -12.34
C GLU A 73 -5.37 9.47 -11.37
N TYR A 74 -4.04 9.57 -11.36
CA TYR A 74 -3.26 10.46 -10.50
C TYR A 74 -2.99 11.83 -11.10
N ARG A 75 -3.55 12.15 -12.27
CA ARG A 75 -3.47 13.48 -12.88
C ARG A 75 -4.32 14.51 -12.12
N VAL A 76 -4.14 15.80 -12.44
CA VAL A 76 -4.99 16.87 -11.90
C VAL A 76 -6.45 16.62 -12.31
N GLY A 77 -7.37 16.64 -11.34
CA GLY A 77 -8.78 16.29 -11.56
C GLY A 77 -9.06 14.77 -11.72
N GLY A 78 -8.07 13.92 -11.48
CA GLY A 78 -8.23 12.47 -11.44
C GLY A 78 -8.91 11.97 -10.17
N ARG A 79 -9.40 10.72 -10.20
CA ARG A 79 -10.12 10.07 -9.08
C ARG A 79 -9.20 9.36 -8.09
N ALA A 80 -7.88 9.46 -8.28
CA ALA A 80 -6.94 8.78 -7.42
C ALA A 80 -6.99 9.30 -5.98
N ARG A 81 -6.52 8.44 -5.08
CA ARG A 81 -6.45 8.69 -3.64
C ARG A 81 -5.00 8.62 -3.16
N PRO A 82 -4.20 9.70 -3.28
CA PRO A 82 -2.78 9.71 -2.91
C PRO A 82 -2.53 9.32 -1.45
N HIS A 83 -3.42 9.70 -0.53
CA HIS A 83 -3.35 9.31 0.89
C HIS A 83 -3.34 7.79 1.10
N LEU A 84 -3.97 7.01 0.21
CA LEU A 84 -3.89 5.56 0.29
C LEU A 84 -2.50 5.05 -0.13
N MET A 85 -1.81 5.74 -1.04
CA MET A 85 -0.45 5.39 -1.40
C MET A 85 0.53 5.75 -0.28
N GLU A 86 0.31 6.91 0.36
CA GLU A 86 1.05 7.31 1.56
C GLU A 86 0.90 6.28 2.68
N ALA A 87 -0.33 5.88 3.02
CA ALA A 87 -0.57 4.86 4.05
C ALA A 87 0.15 3.54 3.75
N ARG A 88 0.20 3.13 2.47
CA ARG A 88 0.91 1.92 2.03
C ARG A 88 2.42 2.07 2.13
N TYR A 89 2.95 3.25 1.79
CA TYR A 89 4.36 3.57 1.94
C TYR A 89 4.75 3.51 3.43
N ARG A 90 4.00 4.20 4.28
CA ARG A 90 4.20 4.21 5.74
C ARG A 90 4.20 2.79 6.32
N GLN A 91 3.20 1.99 5.98
CA GLN A 91 3.13 0.59 6.44
C GLN A 91 4.30 -0.29 5.98
N ALA A 92 4.92 0.02 4.84
CA ALA A 92 5.97 -0.80 4.25
C ALA A 92 7.39 -0.35 4.66
N PHE A 93 7.60 0.95 4.89
CA PHE A 93 8.94 1.53 5.00
C PHE A 93 9.12 2.42 6.23
N GLU A 94 8.05 2.93 6.84
CA GLU A 94 8.17 3.71 8.08
C GLU A 94 8.54 2.76 9.22
N ARG A 95 9.59 3.15 9.95
CA ARG A 95 10.09 2.43 11.13
C ARG A 95 9.56 3.11 12.38
N ILE A 96 9.11 2.30 13.32
CA ILE A 96 8.70 2.73 14.65
C ILE A 96 9.65 2.12 15.68
N THR A 97 9.97 2.88 16.73
CA THR A 97 10.76 2.36 17.85
C THR A 97 9.83 1.59 18.79
N CYS A 98 10.08 0.29 18.95
CA CYS A 98 9.27 -0.53 19.82
C CYS A 98 9.60 -0.26 21.29
N PRO A 99 8.63 0.10 22.14
CA PRO A 99 8.89 0.34 23.56
C PRO A 99 9.28 -0.93 24.33
N GLN A 100 8.95 -2.11 23.82
CA GLN A 100 9.21 -3.39 24.49
C GLN A 100 10.53 -4.04 24.06
N LEU A 101 10.92 -3.91 22.79
CA LEU A 101 12.21 -4.41 22.30
C LEU A 101 13.34 -3.36 22.40
N GLY A 102 13.00 -2.06 22.42
CA GLY A 102 13.99 -0.97 22.28
C GLY A 102 14.55 -0.81 20.85
N GLU A 103 14.07 -1.61 19.90
CA GLU A 103 14.56 -1.63 18.52
C GLU A 103 13.60 -0.94 17.54
N SER A 104 14.16 -0.41 16.44
CA SER A 104 13.38 0.18 15.35
C SER A 104 12.91 -0.88 14.36
N LEU A 105 11.61 -1.12 14.34
CA LEU A 105 10.94 -2.13 13.50
C LEU A 105 9.94 -1.50 12.54
N THR A 106 9.73 -2.14 11.40
CA THR A 106 8.70 -1.74 10.43
C THR A 106 7.31 -2.03 10.97
N PHE A 107 6.29 -1.33 10.46
CA PHE A 107 4.89 -1.62 10.80
C PHE A 107 4.49 -3.07 10.49
N ALA A 108 5.07 -3.67 9.44
CA ALA A 108 4.81 -5.06 9.09
C ALA A 108 5.34 -6.04 10.16
N GLU A 109 6.55 -5.79 10.67
CA GLU A 109 7.15 -6.56 11.78
C GLU A 109 6.36 -6.35 13.07
N CYS A 110 5.98 -5.11 13.38
CA CYS A 110 5.14 -4.79 14.54
C CYS A 110 3.85 -5.61 14.52
N ARG A 111 3.17 -5.62 13.37
CA ARG A 111 1.95 -6.38 13.17
C ARG A 111 2.18 -7.87 13.37
N ALA A 112 3.26 -8.43 12.82
CA ALA A 112 3.57 -9.85 12.97
C ALA A 112 3.74 -10.26 14.44
N HIS A 113 4.40 -9.41 15.24
CA HIS A 113 4.53 -9.63 16.68
C HIS A 113 3.20 -9.52 17.43
N SER A 114 2.37 -8.52 17.12
CA SER A 114 1.13 -8.28 17.86
C SER A 114 -0.03 -9.19 17.47
N SER A 115 -0.09 -9.66 16.21
CA SER A 115 -1.21 -10.46 15.68
C SER A 115 -1.02 -11.96 15.77
N GLY A 116 0.14 -12.44 16.24
CA GLY A 116 0.41 -13.87 16.43
C GLY A 116 -0.42 -14.45 17.59
N PRO A 117 -0.61 -15.79 17.62
CA PRO A 117 -1.23 -16.45 18.76
C PRO A 117 -0.35 -16.33 20.02
N PRO A 118 -0.96 -16.37 21.23
CA PRO A 118 -0.21 -16.35 22.47
C PRO A 118 0.77 -17.56 22.55
N PRO A 119 2.05 -17.33 22.86
CA PRO A 119 3.03 -18.40 23.04
C PRO A 119 2.66 -19.32 24.21
N LYS A 120 2.73 -20.65 24.01
CA LYS A 120 2.32 -21.64 25.02
C LYS A 120 3.45 -22.13 25.94
N HIS A 121 4.69 -22.17 25.46
CA HIS A 121 5.80 -22.82 26.16
C HIS A 121 6.98 -21.90 26.47
N ASN A 122 6.88 -20.60 26.15
CA ASN A 122 7.95 -19.64 26.38
C ASN A 122 7.40 -18.44 27.18
N PRO A 123 7.71 -18.34 28.49
CA PRO A 123 7.16 -17.30 29.34
C PRO A 123 7.63 -15.90 28.93
N LEU A 124 8.87 -15.72 28.48
CA LEU A 124 9.38 -14.42 28.02
C LEU A 124 8.63 -13.94 26.78
N ARG A 125 8.37 -14.85 25.82
CA ARG A 125 7.56 -14.52 24.63
C ARG A 125 6.11 -14.23 24.99
N LEU A 126 5.56 -14.89 26.01
CA LEU A 126 4.22 -14.62 26.51
C LEU A 126 4.13 -13.22 27.13
N THR A 127 5.08 -12.84 27.99
CA THR A 127 5.15 -11.48 28.57
C THR A 127 5.24 -10.41 27.48
N PHE A 128 6.11 -10.63 26.49
CA PHE A 128 6.21 -9.74 25.34
C PHE A 128 4.89 -9.63 24.55
N TRP A 129 4.21 -10.77 24.32
CA TRP A 129 2.92 -10.79 23.64
C TRP A 129 1.84 -10.02 24.43
N ILE A 130 1.77 -10.18 25.75
CA ILE A 130 0.86 -9.44 26.63
C ILE A 130 1.13 -7.93 26.52
N ALA A 131 2.40 -7.52 26.57
CA ALA A 131 2.77 -6.13 26.41
C ALA A 131 2.37 -5.57 25.02
N CYS A 132 2.48 -6.38 23.97
CA CYS A 132 2.00 -6.02 22.63
C CYS A 132 0.49 -5.86 22.57
N GLN A 133 -0.29 -6.57 23.40
CA GLN A 133 -1.74 -6.44 23.40
C GLN A 133 -2.22 -5.07 23.90
N GLY A 134 -1.48 -4.43 24.81
CA GLY A 134 -1.77 -3.10 25.36
C GLY A 134 -0.99 -1.95 24.72
N CYS A 135 -0.21 -2.21 23.67
CA CYS A 135 0.65 -1.21 23.05
C CYS A 135 -0.13 -0.16 22.24
N SER A 136 0.17 1.13 22.42
CA SER A 136 -0.46 2.23 21.68
C SER A 136 -0.16 2.20 20.17
N PHE A 137 0.96 1.59 19.76
CA PHE A 137 1.34 1.43 18.36
C PHE A 137 0.75 0.17 17.71
N LYS A 138 -0.05 -0.61 18.45
CA LYS A 138 -0.63 -1.85 17.95
C LYS A 138 -1.47 -1.57 16.71
N PRO A 139 -1.14 -2.15 15.55
CA PRO A 139 -1.90 -1.93 14.34
C PRO A 139 -3.30 -2.55 14.52
N ALA A 140 -4.34 -1.76 14.25
CA ALA A 140 -5.72 -2.23 14.34
C ALA A 140 -5.91 -3.42 13.40
N THR A 141 -6.01 -4.63 13.96
CA THR A 141 -6.59 -5.75 13.25
C THR A 141 -8.06 -5.44 13.15
N LYS A 142 -8.55 -5.06 11.97
CA LYS A 142 -10.00 -5.17 11.70
C LYS A 142 -10.33 -6.65 11.83
N GLY A 143 -10.69 -7.07 13.04
CA GLY A 143 -11.18 -8.41 13.30
C GLY A 143 -12.40 -8.61 12.42
N LYS A 144 -12.49 -9.78 11.77
CA LYS A 144 -13.82 -10.31 11.45
C LYS A 144 -14.59 -10.29 12.76
N GLN A 145 -15.74 -9.61 12.77
CA GLN A 145 -16.67 -9.76 13.87
C GLN A 145 -16.95 -11.25 14.07
N PRO A 146 -17.06 -11.75 15.31
CA PRO A 146 -17.50 -13.10 15.54
C PRO A 146 -18.88 -13.24 14.89
N HIS A 147 -18.99 -14.12 13.90
CA HIS A 147 -20.29 -14.69 13.57
C HIS A 147 -20.67 -15.54 14.78
N GLU A 148 -21.46 -14.94 15.66
CA GLU A 148 -22.23 -15.64 16.67
C GLU A 148 -23.26 -16.47 15.91
N GLN A 149 -22.93 -17.73 15.65
CA GLN A 149 -23.91 -18.71 15.18
C GLN A 149 -24.65 -19.21 16.40
N ASP A 150 -25.86 -18.68 16.49
CA ASP A 150 -26.90 -18.95 17.45
C ASP A 150 -27.05 -20.45 17.74
N SER A 151 -26.98 -20.75 19.03
CA SER A 151 -27.24 -22.05 19.60
C SER A 151 -28.75 -22.20 19.72
N THR A 152 -29.41 -22.76 18.71
CA THR A 152 -30.75 -23.31 18.90
C THR A 152 -30.65 -24.77 19.30
N ASP A 153 -30.71 -24.97 20.61
CA ASP A 153 -31.13 -26.19 21.29
C ASP A 153 -32.65 -26.40 21.05
N VAL A 154 -33.03 -27.64 20.69
CA VAL A 154 -34.27 -28.41 20.95
C VAL A 154 -34.48 -29.45 19.85
#